data_AF-A0A7W1ZJ90-F1
#
_entry.id   AF-A0A7W1ZJ90-F1
#
_cell.length_a   1.000
_cell.length_b   1.000
_cell.length_c   1.000
_cell.angle_alpha   90.00
_cell.angle_beta   90.00
_cell.angle_gamma   90.00
#
_symmetry.space_group_name_H-M   'P 1'
#
loop_
_entity.id
_entity.type
_entity.pdbx_description
1 polymer ?
#
loop_
_entity_poly.entity_id
_entity_poly.type
_entity_poly.pdbx_seq_one_letter_code
_entity_poly.pdbx_strand_id
1 'polypeptide(L)'
;MISNFSKDFYELDQFLGCNFFQSWTSFFPWKGQEPNFEVVVRQFKVETPQLVELVVQNLEKLLALSLDENELKDIVDRSTGSGFSPLKTRRAFLERVLEILKEPCPKNKF
;
A
#
# COMPACT_ATOMS: atom_id res chain seq x y z
N MET A 1 -7.30 17.24 9.76
CA MET A 1 -7.02 16.98 8.33
C MET A 1 -5.52 17.15 8.10
N ILE A 2 -4.80 16.07 7.77
CA ILE A 2 -3.34 16.13 7.51
C ILE A 2 -3.12 16.88 6.19
N SER A 3 -3.02 18.20 6.27
CA SER A 3 -2.94 19.10 5.11
C SER A 3 -1.70 18.87 4.24
N ASN A 4 -0.70 18.11 4.74
CA ASN A 4 0.55 17.81 4.06
C ASN A 4 0.84 16.31 3.89
N PHE A 5 -0.16 15.41 3.93
CA PHE A 5 0.12 13.97 3.88
C PHE A 5 1.01 13.56 2.68
N SER A 6 0.78 14.10 1.47
CA SER A 6 1.60 13.78 0.30
C SER A 6 3.07 14.23 0.42
N LYS A 7 3.35 15.18 1.32
CA LYS A 7 4.70 15.66 1.61
C LYS A 7 5.34 14.87 2.76
N ASP A 8 4.59 14.63 3.83
CA ASP A 8 5.10 13.96 5.04
C ASP A 8 5.15 12.42 4.90
N PHE A 9 4.44 11.90 3.90
CA PHE A 9 4.31 10.48 3.56
C PHE A 9 4.49 10.22 2.06
N TYR A 10 5.43 10.93 1.42
CA TYR A 10 5.58 10.95 -0.05
C TYR A 10 5.71 9.55 -0.67
N GLU A 11 6.60 8.70 -0.15
CA GLU A 11 6.81 7.36 -0.72
C GLU A 11 5.60 6.46 -0.53
N LEU A 12 4.88 6.60 0.57
CA LEU A 12 3.63 5.87 0.78
C LEU A 12 2.52 6.38 -0.16
N ASP A 13 2.39 7.68 -0.36
CA ASP A 13 1.42 8.28 -1.28
C ASP A 13 1.67 7.80 -2.72
N GLN A 14 2.93 7.81 -3.16
CA GLN A 14 3.33 7.29 -4.47
C GLN A 14 3.09 5.78 -4.58
N PHE A 15 3.45 5.01 -3.56
CA PHE A 15 3.19 3.57 -3.54
C PHE A 15 1.70 3.26 -3.70
N LEU A 16 0.84 3.92 -2.91
CA LEU A 16 -0.61 3.72 -2.97
C LEU A 16 -1.19 4.15 -4.33
N GLY A 17 -0.81 5.32 -4.82
CA GLY A 17 -1.31 5.85 -6.09
C GLY A 17 -0.88 5.05 -7.31
N CYS A 18 0.37 4.62 -7.37
CA CYS A 18 0.88 3.88 -8.53
C CYS A 18 0.38 2.42 -8.56
N ASN A 19 0.19 1.79 -7.39
CA ASN A 19 -0.13 0.36 -7.32
C ASN A 19 -1.63 0.07 -7.15
N PHE A 20 -2.39 0.99 -6.56
CA PHE A 20 -3.79 0.77 -6.18
C PHE A 20 -4.75 1.85 -6.70
N PHE A 21 -4.39 2.54 -7.79
CA PHE A 21 -5.30 3.47 -8.47
C PHE A 21 -6.65 2.82 -8.86
N GLN A 22 -7.69 3.60 -9.11
CA GLN A 22 -9.07 3.16 -9.37
C GLN A 22 -9.25 1.92 -10.27
N SER A 23 -8.36 1.69 -11.24
CA SER A 23 -8.45 0.58 -12.20
C SER A 23 -7.34 -0.45 -12.05
N TRP A 24 -6.60 -0.48 -10.95
CA TRP A 24 -5.42 -1.34 -10.75
C TRP A 24 -5.68 -2.83 -11.06
N THR A 25 -6.88 -3.32 -10.74
CA THR A 25 -7.31 -4.70 -11.02
C THR A 25 -7.39 -5.02 -12.51
N SER A 26 -7.51 -4.03 -13.39
CA SER A 26 -7.54 -4.24 -14.85
C SER A 26 -6.17 -4.15 -15.49
N PHE A 27 -5.17 -3.59 -14.79
CA PHE A 27 -3.83 -3.37 -15.34
C PHE A 27 -2.85 -4.48 -14.94
N PHE A 28 -3.12 -5.21 -13.86
CA PHE A 28 -2.29 -6.33 -13.47
C PHE A 28 -2.53 -7.57 -14.36
N PRO A 29 -1.48 -8.25 -14.86
CA PRO A 29 -1.63 -9.46 -15.66
C PRO A 29 -1.92 -10.67 -14.75
N TRP A 30 -3.17 -10.82 -14.33
CA TRP A 30 -3.59 -11.86 -13.37
C TRP A 30 -3.43 -13.30 -13.84
N LYS A 31 -3.21 -13.54 -15.14
CA LYS A 31 -3.04 -14.89 -15.74
C LYS A 31 -4.14 -15.88 -15.32
N GLY A 32 -5.38 -15.42 -15.21
CA GLY A 32 -6.54 -16.23 -14.81
C GLY A 32 -6.76 -16.35 -13.30
N GLN A 33 -5.99 -15.62 -12.47
CA GLN A 33 -6.25 -15.49 -11.04
C GLN A 33 -7.21 -14.33 -10.75
N GLU A 34 -7.86 -14.35 -9.60
CA GLU A 34 -8.62 -13.21 -9.13
C GLU A 34 -7.69 -12.08 -8.67
N PRO A 35 -8.11 -10.80 -8.81
CA PRO A 35 -7.32 -9.68 -8.31
C PRO A 35 -7.03 -9.79 -6.82
N ASN A 36 -5.73 -9.73 -6.48
CA ASN A 36 -5.26 -9.85 -5.12
C ASN A 36 -4.20 -8.78 -4.84
N PHE A 37 -4.50 -7.86 -3.92
CA PHE A 37 -3.61 -6.74 -3.59
C PHE A 37 -2.27 -7.24 -3.05
N GLU A 38 -2.23 -8.38 -2.35
CA GLU A 38 -0.99 -8.88 -1.78
C GLU A 38 0.04 -9.26 -2.86
N VAL A 39 -0.43 -9.73 -4.02
CA VAL A 39 0.44 -10.02 -5.17
C VAL A 39 1.12 -8.74 -5.64
N VAL A 40 0.36 -7.63 -5.70
CA VAL A 40 0.88 -6.31 -6.06
C VAL A 40 1.93 -5.83 -5.06
N VAL A 41 1.65 -5.95 -3.75
CA VAL A 41 2.61 -5.57 -2.70
C VAL A 41 3.89 -6.39 -2.83
N ARG A 42 3.80 -7.71 -3.06
CA ARG A 42 4.98 -8.58 -3.22
C ARG A 42 5.76 -8.25 -4.50
N GLN A 43 5.07 -7.92 -5.60
CA GLN A 43 5.73 -7.49 -6.84
C GLN A 43 6.48 -6.17 -6.64
N PHE A 44 5.88 -5.19 -5.96
CA PHE A 44 6.54 -3.93 -5.61
C PHE A 44 7.86 -4.16 -4.84
N LYS A 45 7.89 -5.12 -3.90
CA LYS A 45 9.12 -5.48 -3.18
C LYS A 45 10.24 -5.98 -4.09
N VAL A 46 9.87 -6.74 -5.13
CA VAL A 46 10.82 -7.34 -6.07
C VAL A 46 11.31 -6.30 -7.09
N GLU A 47 10.41 -5.46 -7.60
CA GLU A 47 10.72 -4.51 -8.67
C GLU A 47 11.37 -3.22 -8.16
N THR A 48 11.05 -2.81 -6.94
CA THR A 48 11.54 -1.56 -6.34
C THR A 48 12.08 -1.75 -4.92
N PRO A 49 13.03 -2.68 -4.70
CA PRO A 49 13.54 -2.99 -3.37
C PRO A 49 14.13 -1.77 -2.64
N GLN A 50 14.69 -0.80 -3.37
CA GLN A 50 15.25 0.44 -2.82
C GLN A 50 14.20 1.37 -2.18
N LEU A 51 12.91 1.23 -2.52
CA LEU A 51 11.84 2.05 -1.96
C LEU A 51 11.11 1.37 -0.80
N VAL A 52 11.28 0.06 -0.62
CA VAL A 52 10.55 -0.73 0.39
C VAL A 52 10.77 -0.17 1.79
N GLU A 53 12.01 0.14 2.15
CA GLU A 53 12.33 0.66 3.49
C GLU A 53 11.65 2.01 3.76
N LEU A 54 11.63 2.91 2.78
CA LEU A 54 10.97 4.21 2.90
C LEU A 54 9.45 4.05 3.06
N VAL A 55 8.82 3.19 2.26
CA VAL A 55 7.39 2.90 2.37
C VAL A 55 7.05 2.27 3.73
N VAL A 56 7.90 1.37 4.23
CA VAL A 56 7.75 0.78 5.58
C VAL A 56 7.80 1.85 6.65
N GLN A 57 8.82 2.73 6.64
CA GLN A 57 8.95 3.81 7.62
C GLN A 57 7.74 4.76 7.58
N ASN A 58 7.27 5.09 6.38
CA ASN A 58 6.08 5.92 6.18
C ASN A 58 4.82 5.25 6.77
N LEU A 59 4.62 3.95 6.51
CA LEU A 59 3.49 3.17 7.04
C LEU A 59 3.51 3.08 8.56
N GLU A 60 4.68 2.77 9.15
CA GLU A 60 4.83 2.71 10.61
C GLU A 60 4.49 4.04 11.26
N LYS A 61 5.03 5.13 10.70
CA LYS A 61 4.75 6.49 11.17
C LYS A 61 3.25 6.80 11.07
N LEU A 62 2.60 6.47 9.96
CA LEU A 62 1.17 6.71 9.77
C LEU A 62 0.32 5.92 10.77
N LEU A 63 0.61 4.63 10.94
CA LEU A 63 -0.12 3.75 11.85
C LEU A 63 0.05 4.17 13.32
N ALA A 64 1.19 4.77 13.67
CA ALA A 64 1.45 5.33 15.00
C ALA A 64 0.68 6.63 15.31
N LEU A 65 0.18 7.36 14.29
CA LEU A 65 -0.59 8.60 14.49
C LEU A 65 -1.97 8.37 15.14
N SER A 66 -2.37 7.12 15.40
CA SER A 66 -3.63 6.77 16.07
C SER A 66 -4.87 7.38 15.42
N LEU A 67 -4.82 7.57 14.10
CA LEU A 67 -5.92 8.11 13.29
C LEU A 67 -7.15 7.19 13.34
N ASP A 68 -8.33 7.80 13.30
CA ASP A 68 -9.57 7.03 13.19
C ASP A 68 -9.77 6.47 11.76
N GLU A 69 -10.77 5.60 11.60
CA GLU A 69 -11.02 4.94 10.32
C GLU A 69 -11.49 5.91 9.22
N ASN A 70 -12.15 7.01 9.58
CA ASN A 70 -12.58 8.02 8.60
C ASN A 70 -11.38 8.81 8.09
N GLU A 71 -10.46 9.19 8.98
CA GLU A 71 -9.22 9.86 8.61
C GLU A 71 -8.33 8.96 7.73
N LEU A 72 -8.21 7.68 8.08
CA LEU A 72 -7.48 6.71 7.25
C LEU A 72 -8.15 6.49 5.91
N LYS A 73 -9.49 6.46 5.88
CA LYS A 73 -10.27 6.39 4.64
C LYS A 73 -9.98 7.57 3.74
N ASP A 74 -10.05 8.80 4.24
CA ASP A 74 -9.77 10.00 3.46
C ASP A 74 -8.36 9.99 2.87
N ILE A 75 -7.38 9.55 3.66
CA ILE A 75 -5.98 9.43 3.21
C ILE A 75 -5.84 8.41 2.09
N VAL A 76 -6.26 7.16 2.33
CA VAL A 76 -6.09 6.06 1.37
C VAL A 76 -6.88 6.33 0.10
N ASP A 77 -8.11 6.82 0.23
CA ASP A 77 -8.98 7.06 -0.92
C ASP A 77 -8.44 8.21 -1.79
N ARG A 78 -7.86 9.24 -1.16
CA ARG A 78 -7.22 10.33 -1.87
C ARG A 78 -5.97 9.84 -2.62
N SER A 79 -5.12 9.04 -1.98
CA SER A 79 -3.90 8.52 -2.61
C SER A 79 -4.22 7.58 -3.78
N THR A 80 -5.23 6.72 -3.63
CA THR A 80 -5.64 5.78 -4.68
C THR A 80 -6.56 6.40 -5.73
N GLY A 81 -7.03 7.63 -5.52
CA GLY A 81 -8.05 8.26 -6.36
C GLY A 81 -9.36 7.47 -6.40
N SER A 82 -9.62 6.59 -5.42
CA SER A 82 -10.78 5.72 -5.41
C SER A 82 -11.26 5.41 -3.99
N GLY A 83 -12.55 5.19 -3.81
CA GLY A 83 -13.12 4.74 -2.52
C GLY A 83 -12.80 3.29 -2.13
N PHE A 84 -11.82 2.68 -2.81
CA PHE A 84 -11.56 1.25 -2.75
C PHE A 84 -10.70 0.88 -1.54
N SER A 85 -11.10 -0.17 -0.83
CA SER A 85 -10.23 -0.90 0.08
C SER A 85 -10.44 -2.39 -0.15
N PRO A 86 -9.38 -3.19 -0.33
CA PRO A 86 -9.51 -4.63 -0.53
C PRO A 86 -9.88 -5.37 0.76
N LEU A 87 -9.84 -4.70 1.92
CA LEU A 87 -10.22 -5.25 3.22
C LEU A 87 -11.32 -4.41 3.88
N LYS A 88 -11.84 -4.93 5.00
CA LYS A 88 -12.95 -4.30 5.74
C LYS A 88 -12.63 -2.89 6.25
N THR A 89 -11.37 -2.64 6.61
CA THR A 89 -10.90 -1.34 7.12
C THR A 89 -9.60 -0.94 6.44
N ARG A 90 -9.38 0.37 6.29
CA ARG A 90 -8.13 0.94 5.76
C ARG A 90 -6.97 0.64 6.69
N ARG A 91 -7.22 0.63 8.00
CA ARG A 91 -6.22 0.19 8.98
C ARG A 91 -5.75 -1.25 8.70
N ALA A 92 -6.67 -2.19 8.57
CA ALA A 92 -6.31 -3.60 8.31
C ALA A 92 -5.57 -3.75 6.97
N PHE A 93 -5.97 -2.98 5.96
CA PHE A 93 -5.26 -2.95 4.68
C PHE A 93 -3.82 -2.46 4.82
N LEU A 94 -3.60 -1.32 5.47
CA LEU A 94 -2.27 -0.75 5.68
C LEU A 94 -1.38 -1.64 6.57
N GLU A 95 -1.94 -2.25 7.62
CA GLU A 95 -1.24 -3.20 8.48
C GLU A 95 -0.81 -4.45 7.70
N ARG A 96 -1.70 -4.99 6.84
CA ARG A 96 -1.38 -6.15 6.00
C ARG A 96 -0.33 -5.82 4.95
N VAL A 97 -0.38 -4.63 4.34
CA VAL A 97 0.68 -4.14 3.45
C VAL A 97 2.01 -4.09 4.19
N LEU A 98 2.05 -3.49 5.39
CA LEU A 98 3.25 -3.39 6.21
C LEU A 98 3.83 -4.77 6.55
N GLU A 99 2.98 -5.72 6.94
CA GLU A 99 3.39 -7.11 7.20
C GLU A 99 4.08 -7.73 5.98
N ILE A 100 3.46 -7.63 4.81
CA ILE A 100 4.01 -8.18 3.56
C ILE A 100 5.33 -7.50 3.21
N LEU A 101 5.45 -6.17 3.32
CA LEU A 101 6.69 -5.45 3.05
C LEU A 101 7.84 -5.90 3.96
N LYS A 102 7.54 -6.30 5.20
CA LYS A 102 8.51 -6.82 6.17
C LYS A 102 8.80 -8.31 6.06
N GLU A 103 8.01 -9.09 5.32
CA GLU A 103 8.32 -10.50 5.06
C GLU A 103 9.75 -10.63 4.51
N PRO A 104 10.54 -11.64 4.90
CA PRO A 104 11.82 -11.90 4.26
C PRO A 104 11.60 -12.10 2.75
N CYS A 105 12.43 -11.49 1.89
CA CYS A 105 12.39 -11.83 0.47
C CYS A 105 12.57 -13.35 0.35
N PRO A 106 11.70 -14.05 -0.40
CA PRO A 106 11.85 -15.49 -0.57
C PRO A 106 13.26 -15.74 -1.07
N LYS A 107 14.05 -16.47 -0.27
CA LYS A 107 15.37 -16.92 -0.69
C LYS A 107 15.13 -17.69 -1.98
N ASN A 108 15.60 -17.15 -3.10
CA ASN A 108 15.61 -17.88 -4.35
C ASN A 108 16.27 -19.22 -4.07
N LYS A 109 15.50 -20.31 -4.14
CA LYS A 109 16.04 -21.64 -4.37
C LYS A 109 16.46 -21.65 -5.84
N PHE A 110 17.65 -21.11 -6.12
CA PHE A 110 18.42 -21.50 -7.30
C PHE A 110 19.31 -22.67 -6.89
#